data_AF-A0A7D5M0P1-F1
#
_entry.id   AF-A0A7D5M0P1-F1
#
_cell.length_a   1.000
_cell.length_b   1.000
_cell.length_c   1.000
_cell.angle_alpha   90.00
_cell.angle_beta   90.00
_cell.angle_gamma   90.00
#
_symmetry.space_group_name_H-M   'P 1'
#
loop_
_entity.id
_entity.type
_entity.pdbx_description
1 polymer ?
#
loop_
_entity_poly.entity_id
_entity_poly.type
_entity_poly.pdbx_seq_one_letter_code
_entity_poly.pdbx_strand_id
1 'polypeptide(L)' 'MSANTIRKAKKLVESGGVVKIEDDLFQIKSSSDPEKSYFVTFDTCECPGFKNFYKFHHGKGLKANCSHLEAIRIFKQENS' A
#
# COMPACT_ATOMS: atom_id res chain seq x y z
N MET A 1 -11.23 4.08 8.43
CA MET A 1 -10.64 3.08 7.51
C MET A 1 -11.76 2.21 6.95
N SER A 2 -11.87 2.04 5.63
CA SER A 2 -12.95 1.19 5.09
C SER A 2 -12.59 -0.28 5.27
N ALA A 3 -13.54 -1.12 5.67
CA ALA A 3 -13.35 -2.57 5.80
C ALA A 3 -12.84 -3.21 4.49
N ASN A 4 -13.21 -2.62 3.35
CA ASN A 4 -12.80 -3.08 2.03
C ASN A 4 -11.30 -2.83 1.74
N THR A 5 -10.74 -1.73 2.24
CA THR A 5 -9.30 -1.42 2.12
C THR A 5 -8.47 -2.48 2.85
N ILE A 6 -8.86 -2.83 4.07
CA ILE A 6 -8.17 -3.83 4.90
C ILE A 6 -8.27 -5.21 4.24
N ARG A 7 -9.45 -5.60 3.76
CA ARG A 7 -9.65 -6.88 3.07
C ARG A 7 -8.76 -7.00 1.83
N LYS A 8 -8.66 -5.95 1.02
CA LYS A 8 -7.77 -5.93 -0.17
C LYS A 8 -6.30 -6.01 0.21
N ALA A 9 -5.90 -5.30 1.26
CA ALA A 9 -4.54 -5.30 1.78
C ALA A 9 -4.12 -6.71 2.23
N LYS A 10 -4.94 -7.38 3.05
CA LYS A 10 -4.70 -8.78 3.47
C LYS A 10 -4.54 -9.71 2.29
N LYS A 11 -5.49 -9.66 1.34
CA LYS A 11 -5.43 -10.52 0.15
C LYS A 11 -4.15 -10.32 -0.67
N LEU A 12 -3.62 -9.09 -0.76
CA LEU A 12 -2.36 -8.80 -1.44
C LEU A 12 -1.16 -9.45 -0.74
N VAL A 13 -1.16 -9.47 0.60
CA VAL A 13 -0.12 -10.13 1.39
C VAL A 13 -0.22 -11.65 1.21
N GLU A 14 -1.41 -12.21 1.41
CA GLU A 14 -1.68 -13.65 1.27
C GLU A 14 -1.36 -14.19 -0.13
N SER A 15 -1.58 -13.39 -1.18
CA SER A 15 -1.29 -13.79 -2.56
C SER A 15 0.19 -13.65 -2.96
N GLY A 16 1.08 -13.27 -2.04
CA GLY A 16 2.48 -12.95 -2.36
C GLY A 16 2.62 -11.73 -3.29
N GLY A 17 1.65 -10.81 -3.22
CA GLY A 17 1.63 -9.59 -4.01
C GLY A 17 2.54 -8.48 -3.47
N VAL A 18 3.15 -8.67 -2.30
CA VAL A 18 4.10 -7.77 -1.66
C VAL A 18 5.49 -8.40 -1.71
N VAL A 19 6.47 -7.68 -2.25
CA VAL A 19 7.87 -8.09 -2.32
C VAL A 19 8.72 -7.02 -1.63
N LYS A 20 9.50 -7.42 -0.63
CA LYS A 20 10.49 -6.54 0.00
C LYS A 20 11.69 -6.42 -0.95
N ILE A 21 12.03 -5.19 -1.32
CA ILE A 21 13.21 -4.89 -2.17
C ILE A 21 14.36 -4.43 -1.27
N GLU A 22 14.09 -3.45 -0.41
CA GLU A 22 15.03 -2.90 0.58
C GLU A 22 14.35 -2.78 1.95
N ASP A 23 15.05 -2.24 2.95
CA ASP A 23 14.48 -2.14 4.31
C ASP A 23 13.23 -1.27 4.38
N ASP A 24 13.19 -0.17 3.63
CA ASP A 24 12.08 0.78 3.57
C ASP A 24 11.39 0.84 2.19
N LEU A 25 11.80 -0.02 1.25
CA LEU A 25 11.25 -0.06 -0.11
C LEU A 25 10.61 -1.41 -0.42
N PHE A 26 9.32 -1.37 -0.78
CA PHE A 26 8.53 -2.54 -1.13
C PHE A 26 7.93 -2.35 -2.51
N GLN A 27 7.92 -3.43 -3.29
CA GLN A 27 7.18 -3.51 -4.53
C GLN A 27 5.85 -4.24 -4.26
N ILE A 28 4.74 -3.65 -4.71
CA ILE A 28 3.42 -4.27 -4.56
C ILE A 28 2.70 -4.37 -5.89
N LYS A 29 2.05 -5.50 -6.14
CA LYS A 29 1.18 -5.67 -7.31
C LYS A 29 -0.14 -4.94 -7.12
N SER A 30 -0.68 -4.41 -8.22
CA SER A 30 -2.00 -3.80 -8.22
C SER A 30 -3.07 -4.88 -8.02
N SER A 31 -3.99 -4.66 -7.07
CA SER A 31 -5.09 -5.59 -6.81
C SER A 31 -6.06 -5.76 -7.98
N SER A 32 -6.05 -4.81 -8.92
CA SER A 32 -6.97 -4.75 -10.06
C SER A 32 -6.30 -5.11 -11.39
N ASP A 33 -4.97 -5.09 -11.44
CA ASP A 33 -4.20 -5.31 -12.66
C ASP A 33 -2.88 -6.00 -12.29
N PRO A 34 -2.77 -7.33 -12.43
CA PRO A 34 -1.59 -8.07 -11.98
C PRO A 34 -0.31 -7.75 -12.75
N GLU A 35 -0.41 -7.10 -13.93
CA GLU A 35 0.75 -6.66 -14.71
C GLU A 35 1.33 -5.35 -14.18
N LYS A 36 0.55 -4.59 -13.41
CA LYS A 36 1.01 -3.36 -12.78
C LYS A 36 1.54 -3.62 -11.39
N SER A 37 2.67 -3.00 -11.09
CA SER A 37 3.23 -2.91 -9.75
C SER A 37 3.56 -1.46 -9.41
N TYR A 38 3.63 -1.17 -8.12
CA TYR A 38 3.95 0.14 -7.57
C TYR A 38 5.03 -0.01 -6.51
N PHE A 39 5.89 1.00 -6.38
CA PHE A 39 6.74 1.09 -5.21
C PHE A 39 6.04 1.82 -4.08
N VAL A 40 6.39 1.40 -2.88
CA VAL A 40 5.76 1.85 -1.64
C VAL A 40 6.83 1.87 -0.55
N THR A 41 6.88 2.98 0.16
CA THR A 41 7.69 3.15 1.37
C THR A 41 6.79 3.06 2.60
N PHE A 42 7.33 3.32 3.80
CA PHE A 42 6.51 3.31 5.02
C PHE A 42 5.43 4.40 5.08
N ASP A 43 5.63 5.47 4.33
CA ASP A 43 4.86 6.70 4.38
C ASP A 43 4.30 7.13 3.02
N THR A 44 4.87 6.64 1.91
CA THR A 44 4.46 7.02 0.56
C THR A 44 4.12 5.82 -0.32
N CYS A 45 3.27 6.06 -1.33
CA CYS A 45 2.94 5.05 -2.33
C CYS A 45 2.81 5.71 -3.70
N GLU A 46 3.31 5.05 -4.75
CA GLU A 46 3.22 5.57 -6.11
C GLU A 46 1.86 5.36 -6.78
N CYS A 47 0.93 4.68 -6.10
CA CYS A 47 -0.35 4.35 -6.70
C CYS A 47 -1.21 5.60 -6.96
N PRO A 48 -2.09 5.56 -7.97
CA PRO A 48 -2.99 6.67 -8.27
C PRO A 48 -3.86 7.08 -7.07
N GLY A 49 -4.26 6.12 -6.23
CA GLY A 49 -5.05 6.38 -5.03
C GLY A 49 -4.32 7.27 -4.02
N PHE A 50 -3.03 7.01 -3.78
CA PHE A 50 -2.20 7.83 -2.90
C PHE A 50 -1.94 9.20 -3.50
N LYS A 51 -1.55 9.26 -4.79
CA LYS A 51 -1.32 10.53 -5.51
C LYS A 51 -2.55 11.44 -5.49
N ASN A 52 -3.74 10.87 -5.74
CA ASN A 52 -5.00 11.61 -5.68
C ASN A 52 -5.31 12.08 -4.25
N PHE A 53 -5.19 11.19 -3.26
CA PHE A 53 -5.42 11.57 -1.87
C PHE A 53 -4.49 12.71 -1.45
N TYR A 54 -3.19 12.58 -1.73
CA TYR A 54 -2.19 13.60 -1.44
C TYR A 54 -2.55 14.92 -2.14
N LYS A 55 -2.89 14.90 -3.43
CA LYS A 55 -3.32 16.10 -4.17
C LYS A 55 -4.49 16.83 -3.49
N PHE A 56 -5.50 16.13 -2.98
CA PHE A 56 -6.71 16.76 -2.39
C PHE A 56 -6.62 17.04 -0.87
N HIS A 57 -5.70 16.37 -0.16
CA HIS A 57 -5.62 16.39 1.30
C HIS A 57 -4.25 16.75 1.87
N HIS A 58 -3.22 17.00 1.05
CA HIS A 58 -1.96 17.54 1.52
C HIS A 58 -2.19 18.86 2.28
N GLY A 59 -1.46 19.05 3.39
CA GLY A 59 -1.59 20.24 4.24
C GLY A 59 -2.78 20.23 5.22
N LYS A 60 -3.69 19.26 5.16
CA LYS A 60 -4.85 19.15 6.09
C LYS A 60 -4.57 18.31 7.35
N GLY A 61 -3.31 17.95 7.61
CA GLY A 61 -2.93 17.06 8.71
C GLY A 61 -3.44 15.61 8.59
N LEU A 62 -4.07 15.26 7.46
CA LEU A 62 -4.59 13.92 7.20
C LEU A 62 -3.48 13.03 6.63
N LYS A 63 -3.15 11.93 7.32
CA LYS A 63 -2.22 10.92 6.79
C LYS A 63 -2.86 10.20 5.61
N ALA A 64 -2.19 10.27 4.47
CA ALA A 64 -2.56 9.53 3.28
C ALA A 64 -2.51 8.03 3.55
N ASN A 65 -3.54 7.33 3.12
CA ASN A 65 -3.65 5.89 3.31
C ASN A 65 -4.25 5.23 2.07
N CYS A 66 -3.63 4.13 1.64
CA CYS A 66 -4.09 3.31 0.53
C CYS A 66 -3.97 1.83 0.90
N SER A 67 -4.64 0.95 0.16
CA SER A 67 -4.56 -0.50 0.38
C SER A 67 -3.13 -1.04 0.35
N HIS A 68 -2.22 -0.38 -0.36
CA HIS A 68 -0.82 -0.80 -0.45
C HIS A 68 -0.01 -0.49 0.80
N LEU A 69 -0.18 0.70 1.39
CA LEU A 69 0.46 1.06 2.66
C LEU A 69 -0.01 0.12 3.77
N GLU A 70 -1.30 -0.22 3.80
CA GLU A 70 -1.82 -1.20 4.75
C GLU A 70 -1.26 -2.60 4.51
N ALA A 71 -1.10 -3.01 3.25
CA ALA A 71 -0.54 -4.32 2.94
C ALA A 71 0.88 -4.47 3.48
N ILE A 72 1.70 -3.42 3.42
CA ILE A 72 3.07 -3.45 3.98
C ILE A 72 3.04 -3.48 5.50
N ARG A 73 2.12 -2.76 6.15
CA ARG A 73 1.97 -2.82 7.61
C ARG A 73 1.63 -4.24 8.07
N ILE A 74 0.69 -4.89 7.38
CA ILE A 74 0.31 -6.28 7.64
C ILE A 74 1.48 -7.22 7.35
N PHE A 75 2.12 -7.08 6.18
CA PHE A 75 3.27 -7.89 5.79
C PHE A 75 4.39 -7.81 6.83
N LYS A 76 4.71 -6.61 7.33
CA LYS A 76 5.68 -6.46 8.42
C LYS A 76 5.22 -7.15 9.69
N GLN A 77 3.97 -6.95 10.12
CA GLN A 77 3.44 -7.61 11.33
C GLN A 77 3.48 -9.14 11.25
N GLU A 78 3.25 -9.72 10.07
CA GLU A 78 3.31 -11.17 9.86
C GLU A 78 4.75 -11.71 9.75
N ASN A 79 5.73 -10.86 9.44
CA ASN A 79 7.14 -11.22 9.28
C ASN A 79 8.07 -10.61 10.35
N SER A 80 7.52 -10.14 11.48
CA SER A 80 8.28 -9.59 12.63
C SER A 80 8.45 -10.61 13.75
#